data_AF-A0A818B3A8-F1
#
_entry.id   AF-A0A818B3A8-F1
#
_cell.length_a   1.000
_cell.length_b   1.000
_cell.length_c   1.000
_cell.angle_alpha   90.00
_cell.angle_beta   90.00
_cell.angle_gamma   90.00
#
_symmetry.space_group_name_H-M   'P 1'
#
loop_
_entity.id
_entity.type
_entity.pdbx_description
1 polymer ?
#
loop_
_entity_poly.entity_id
_entity_poly.type
_entity_poly.pdbx_seq_one_letter_code
_entity_poly.pdbx_strand_id
1 'polypeptide(L)'
;MAPLPFIEHVRAQRDLQTMKLIRRKLKKNQLLLRETDKGGNLYVAHVNEFEEKAIEYRMKTGAYEELSSSPIEEILSKVTRLLNDLHAKPNQIYTRTKTQKA
;
A
#
# COMPACT_ATOMS: atom_id res chain seq x y z
N MET A 1 -15.03 -17.78 14.02
CA MET A 1 -15.62 -17.07 12.87
C MET A 1 -16.23 -18.10 11.95
N ALA A 2 -17.50 -17.97 11.58
CA ALA A 2 -18.13 -18.87 10.62
C ALA A 2 -17.62 -18.56 9.20
N PRO A 3 -17.42 -19.57 8.33
CA PRO A 3 -17.01 -19.36 6.96
C PRO A 3 -18.10 -18.60 6.17
N LEU A 4 -17.68 -17.75 5.23
CA LEU A 4 -18.58 -16.99 4.36
C LEU A 4 -19.41 -17.96 3.50
N PRO A 5 -20.72 -17.71 3.31
CA PRO A 5 -21.55 -18.46 2.37
C PRO A 5 -20.93 -18.51 0.98
N PHE A 6 -21.08 -19.64 0.28
CA PHE A 6 -20.51 -19.84 -1.07
C PHE A 6 -20.87 -18.72 -2.07
N ILE A 7 -22.11 -18.21 -1.99
CA ILE A 7 -22.58 -17.11 -2.85
C ILE A 7 -21.79 -15.82 -2.61
N GLU A 8 -21.42 -15.54 -1.37
CA GLU A 8 -20.63 -14.36 -1.00
C GLU A 8 -19.19 -14.49 -1.50
N HIS A 9 -18.61 -15.70 -1.48
CA HIS A 9 -17.32 -15.97 -2.11
C HIS A 9 -17.32 -15.68 -3.61
N VAL A 10 -18.35 -16.12 -4.32
CA VAL A 10 -18.48 -15.88 -5.78
C VAL A 10 -18.63 -14.39 -6.08
N ARG A 11 -19.41 -13.66 -5.27
CA ARG A 11 -19.57 -12.20 -5.40
C ARG A 11 -18.24 -11.48 -5.16
N ALA A 12 -17.56 -11.79 -4.06
CA ALA A 12 -16.26 -11.19 -3.72
C ALA A 12 -15.21 -11.42 -4.83
N GLN A 13 -15.20 -12.61 -5.45
CA GLN A 13 -14.32 -12.88 -6.58
C GLN A 13 -14.65 -12.02 -7.80
N ARG A 14 -15.94 -11.86 -8.14
CA ARG A 14 -16.37 -10.98 -9.25
C ARG A 14 -16.03 -9.51 -8.99
N ASP A 15 -16.25 -9.05 -7.76
CA ASP A 15 -15.94 -7.68 -7.36
C ASP A 15 -14.43 -7.43 -7.45
N LEU A 16 -13.60 -8.39 -7.00
CA LEU A 16 -12.16 -8.32 -7.14
C LEU A 16 -11.71 -8.24 -8.60
N GLN A 17 -12.32 -9.02 -9.50
CA GLN A 17 -12.00 -8.94 -10.93
C GLN A 17 -12.41 -7.60 -11.54
N THR A 18 -13.57 -7.09 -11.16
CA THR A 18 -14.07 -5.77 -11.58
C THR A 18 -13.13 -4.67 -11.11
N MET A 19 -12.69 -4.71 -9.85
CA MET A 19 -11.72 -3.78 -9.29
C MET A 19 -10.38 -3.82 -10.03
N LYS A 20 -9.89 -5.02 -10.39
CA LYS A 20 -8.66 -5.17 -11.19
C LYS A 20 -8.80 -4.53 -12.57
N LEU A 21 -9.94 -4.70 -13.23
CA LEU A 21 -10.21 -4.10 -14.54
C LEU A 21 -10.28 -2.57 -14.46
N ILE A 22 -10.99 -2.04 -13.46
CA ILE A 22 -11.08 -0.61 -13.20
C ILE A 22 -9.68 -0.03 -12.98
N ARG A 23 -8.89 -0.64 -12.09
CA ARG A 23 -7.51 -0.20 -11.82
C ARG A 23 -6.63 -0.19 -13.07
N ARG A 24 -6.75 -1.21 -13.94
CA ARG A 24 -6.01 -1.26 -15.21
C ARG A 24 -6.42 -0.12 -16.15
N LYS A 25 -7.72 0.17 -16.27
CA LYS A 25 -8.22 1.27 -17.10
C LYS A 25 -7.76 2.62 -16.59
N LEU A 26 -7.86 2.86 -15.28
CA LEU A 26 -7.40 4.08 -14.64
C LEU A 26 -5.90 4.31 -14.90
N LYS A 27 -5.08 3.29 -14.67
CA LYS A 27 -3.62 3.37 -14.92
C LYS A 27 -3.30 3.65 -16.40
N LYS A 28 -3.96 2.95 -17.33
CA LYS A 28 -3.73 3.13 -18.78
C LYS A 28 -4.02 4.56 -19.24
N ASN A 29 -5.04 5.19 -18.66
CA ASN A 29 -5.50 6.51 -19.07
C ASN A 29 -4.97 7.64 -18.17
N GLN A 30 -4.02 7.36 -17.28
CA GLN A 30 -3.48 8.32 -16.31
C GLN A 30 -4.59 9.02 -15.52
N LEU A 31 -5.57 8.23 -15.06
CA LEU A 31 -6.68 8.68 -14.24
C LEU A 31 -6.50 8.21 -12.79
N LEU A 32 -6.97 9.02 -11.85
CA LEU A 32 -7.08 8.73 -10.44
C LEU A 32 -8.55 8.66 -10.07
N LEU A 33 -8.89 7.66 -9.24
CA LEU A 33 -10.16 7.59 -8.54
C LEU A 33 -9.88 7.93 -7.08
N ARG A 34 -10.53 8.97 -6.54
CA ARG A 34 -10.38 9.39 -5.15
C ARG A 34 -11.72 9.70 -4.52
N GLU A 35 -11.79 9.61 -3.21
CA GLU A 35 -12.90 10.14 -2.43
C GLU A 35 -12.67 11.64 -2.17
N THR A 36 -13.72 12.44 -2.26
CA THR A 36 -13.67 13.87 -1.93
C THR A 36 -13.79 14.08 -0.43
N ASP A 37 -12.95 14.97 0.11
CA ASP A 37 -12.96 15.43 1.49
C ASP A 37 -14.35 15.88 1.97
N LYS A 38 -15.10 16.57 1.09
CA LYS A 38 -16.46 17.02 1.37
C LYS A 38 -17.47 16.07 0.73
N GLY A 39 -18.17 15.30 1.57
CA GLY A 39 -19.34 14.52 1.17
C GLY A 39 -19.07 13.10 0.66
N GLY A 40 -17.83 12.60 0.71
CA GLY A 40 -17.53 11.19 0.42
C GLY A 40 -17.81 10.77 -1.03
N ASN A 41 -17.91 11.73 -1.95
CA ASN A 41 -18.19 11.44 -3.35
C ASN A 41 -16.94 10.87 -4.03
N LEU A 42 -17.14 9.90 -4.93
CA LEU A 42 -16.07 9.40 -5.77
C LEU A 42 -15.85 10.33 -6.95
N TYR A 43 -14.62 10.79 -7.10
CA TYR A 43 -14.18 11.69 -8.16
C TYR A 43 -13.11 11.02 -9.02
N VAL A 44 -13.26 11.14 -10.34
CA VAL A 44 -12.29 10.66 -11.33
C VAL A 44 -11.66 11.88 -12.01
N ALA A 45 -10.34 11.95 -12.00
CA ALA A 45 -9.59 13.03 -12.65
C ALA A 45 -8.30 12.52 -13.27
N HIS A 46 -7.71 13.33 -14.15
CA HIS A 46 -6.36 13.09 -14.62
C HIS A 46 -5.34 13.31 -13.51
N VAL A 47 -4.24 12.55 -13.56
CA VAL A 47 -3.12 12.67 -12.61
C VAL A 47 -2.57 14.09 -12.63
N ASN A 48 -2.38 14.68 -13.82
CA ASN A 48 -1.83 16.04 -13.96
C ASN A 48 -2.73 17.10 -13.32
N GLU A 49 -4.05 16.96 -13.46
CA GLU A 49 -5.02 17.89 -12.88
C GLU A 49 -4.98 17.88 -11.33
N PHE A 50 -4.64 16.72 -10.75
CA PHE A 50 -4.41 16.59 -9.33
C PHE A 50 -3.08 17.23 -8.91
N GLU A 51 -2.00 16.99 -9.66
CA GLU A 51 -0.68 17.58 -9.40
C GLU A 51 -0.72 19.10 -9.47
N GLU A 52 -1.38 19.67 -10.49
CA GLU A 52 -1.57 21.11 -10.63
C GLU A 52 -2.30 21.71 -9.44
N LYS A 53 -3.42 21.09 -9.00
CA LYS A 53 -4.16 21.55 -7.81
C LYS A 53 -3.33 21.44 -6.53
N ALA A 54 -2.52 20.40 -6.40
CA ALA A 54 -1.64 20.22 -5.24
C ALA A 54 -0.55 21.32 -5.20
N ILE A 55 0.06 21.62 -6.35
CA ILE A 55 1.03 22.71 -6.48
C ILE A 55 0.38 24.06 -6.19
N GLU A 56 -0.80 24.33 -6.75
CA GLU A 56 -1.53 25.58 -6.52
C GLU A 56 -1.87 25.77 -5.04
N TYR A 57 -2.36 24.71 -4.38
CA TYR A 57 -2.64 24.73 -2.95
C TYR A 57 -1.38 24.95 -2.12
N ARG A 58 -0.26 24.30 -2.47
CA ARG A 58 1.06 24.51 -1.85
C ARG A 58 1.49 25.98 -1.93
N MET A 59 1.44 26.56 -3.13
CA MET A 59 1.84 27.94 -3.37
C MET A 59 0.95 28.95 -2.62
N LYS A 60 -0.37 28.67 -2.54
CA LYS A 60 -1.32 29.57 -1.88
C LYS A 60 -1.24 29.56 -0.36
N THR A 61 -0.95 28.41 0.24
CA THR A 61 -1.09 28.23 1.69
C THR A 61 0.23 28.21 2.44
N GLY A 62 1.36 27.95 1.76
CA GLY A 62 2.62 27.67 2.43
C GLY A 62 2.55 26.44 3.35
N ALA A 63 1.52 25.59 3.21
CA ALA A 63 1.22 24.49 4.13
C ALA A 63 2.16 23.28 3.98
N TYR A 64 3.20 23.39 3.16
CA TYR A 64 4.16 22.32 2.92
C TYR A 64 5.56 22.82 3.22
N GLU A 65 6.24 22.12 4.12
CA GLU A 65 7.65 22.28 4.37
C GLU A 65 8.41 21.26 3.52
N GLU A 66 9.43 21.74 2.80
CA GLU A 66 10.33 20.86 2.07
C GLU A 66 11.34 20.27 3.04
N LEU A 67 11.30 18.95 3.23
CA LEU A 67 12.25 18.27 4.09
C LEU A 67 13.60 18.19 3.38
N SER A 68 14.67 18.54 4.09
CA SER A 68 16.05 18.42 3.59
C SER A 68 16.49 16.97 3.38
N SER A 69 15.78 16.01 3.97
CA SER A 69 16.02 14.57 3.83
C SER A 69 14.73 13.78 3.95
N SER A 70 14.70 12.58 3.37
CA SER A 70 13.53 11.70 3.47
C SER A 70 13.45 11.09 4.87
N PRO A 71 12.33 11.26 5.60
CA PRO A 71 12.16 10.66 6.93
C PRO A 71 12.10 9.11 6.88
N ILE A 72 11.96 8.55 5.68
CA ILE A 72 11.88 7.11 5.44
C ILE A 72 13.27 6.50 5.22
N GLU A 73 14.28 7.27 4.82
CA GLU A 73 15.62 6.75 4.50
C GLU A 73 16.27 6.02 5.67
N GLU A 74 16.18 6.58 6.88
CA GLU A 74 16.75 5.96 8.06
C GLU A 74 16.05 4.63 8.39
N ILE A 75 14.73 4.60 8.27
CA ILE A 75 13.92 3.41 8.52
C ILE A 75 14.23 2.34 7.47
N LEU A 76 14.29 2.73 6.20
CA LEU A 76 14.62 1.85 5.08
C LEU A 76 16.00 1.22 5.29
N SER A 77 17.00 2.02 5.65
CA SER A 77 18.35 1.55 5.96
C SER A 77 18.36 0.50 7.09
N LYS A 78 17.61 0.75 8.18
CA LYS A 78 17.47 -0.21 9.29
C LYS A 78 16.82 -1.52 8.84
N VAL A 79 15.76 -1.45 8.04
CA VAL A 79 15.06 -2.63 7.52
C VAL A 79 15.95 -3.43 6.58
N THR A 80 16.65 -2.77 5.65
CA THR A 80 17.60 -3.42 4.74
C THR A 80 18.71 -4.12 5.50
N ARG A 81 19.28 -3.47 6.53
CA ARG A 81 20.29 -4.10 7.39
C ARG A 81 19.74 -5.34 8.08
N LEU A 82 18.55 -5.26 8.66
CA LEU A 82 17.91 -6.40 9.33
C LEU A 82 17.68 -7.57 8.38
N LEU A 83 17.19 -7.31 7.17
CA LEU A 83 16.96 -8.35 6.16
C LEU A 83 18.27 -9.00 5.72
N ASN A 84 19.33 -8.21 5.53
CA ASN A 84 20.67 -8.72 5.23
C ASN A 84 21.21 -9.58 6.37
N ASP A 85 21.06 -9.16 7.62
CA ASP A 85 21.49 -9.92 8.80
C ASP A 85 20.73 -11.25 8.93
N LEU A 86 19.44 -11.27 8.58
CA LEU A 86 18.64 -12.50 8.56
C LEU A 86 19.05 -13.43 7.43
N HIS A 87 19.32 -12.89 6.24
CA HIS A 87 19.81 -13.67 5.10
C HIS A 87 21.22 -14.23 5.33
N ALA A 88 22.08 -13.49 6.05
CA ALA A 88 23.44 -13.90 6.37
C ALA A 88 23.52 -14.96 7.48
N LYS A 89 22.42 -15.21 8.20
CA LYS A 89 22.32 -16.31 9.17
C LYS A 89 21.84 -17.58 8.45
N PRO A 90 22.72 -18.57 8.16
CA PRO A 90 22.26 -19.87 7.69
C PRO A 90 21.36 -20.49 8.75
N ASN A 91 20.20 -21.03 8.33
CA ASN A 91 19.18 -21.71 9.13
C ASN A 91 19.68 -22.34 10.44
N GLN A 92 19.77 -21.54 11.51
CA GLN A 92 19.69 -22.05 12.88
C GLN A 92 18.21 -22.03 13.29
N ILE A 93 17.37 -22.70 12.51
CA ILE A 93 16.12 -23.19 13.04
C ILE A 93 16.53 -24.31 14.00
N TYR A 94 16.65 -23.94 15.28
CA TYR A 94 16.85 -24.86 16.38
C TYR A 94 15.80 -25.96 16.29
N THR A 95 16.17 -27.13 15.77
CA THR A 95 15.53 -28.39 16.10
C THR A 95 15.82 -28.63 17.57
N ARG A 96 14.95 -28.11 18.44
CA ARG A 96 14.89 -28.54 19.84
C ARG A 96 14.39 -29.98 19.82
N THR A 97 15.28 -30.93 19.55
CA THR A 97 15.02 -32.35 19.70
C THR A 97 14.61 -32.59 21.14
N LYS A 98 13.39 -33.11 21.30
CA LYS A 98 12.94 -33.71 22.56
C LYS A 98 13.85 -34.91 22.82
N THR A 99 14.75 -34.78 23.78
CA THR A 99 15.39 -35.94 24.42
C THR A 99 15.27 -35.75 25.93
N GLN A 100 14.18 -36.26 26.49
CA GLN A 100 14.10 -36.73 27.88
C GLN A 100 12.93 -37.72 27.96
N LYS A 101 13.28 -39.00 27.94
CA LYS A 101 12.55 -40.23 28.35
C LYS A 101 13.43 -41.38 27.83
N ALA A 102 13.90 -42.34 28.59
CA ALA A 102 13.85 -42.63 30.03
C ALA A 102 15.17 -43.34 30.36
#